data_AF-A0A7V9CXU3-F1
#
_entry.id   AF-A0A7V9CXU3-F1
#
_cell.length_a   1.000
_cell.length_b   1.000
_cell.length_c   1.000
_cell.angle_alpha   90.00
_cell.angle_beta   90.00
_cell.angle_gamma   90.00
#
_symmetry.space_group_name_H-M   'P 1'
#
loop_
_entity.id
_entity.type
_entity.pdbx_description
1 polymer ?
#
loop_
_entity_poly.entity_id
_entity_poly.type
_entity_poly.pdbx_seq_one_letter_code
_entity_poly.pdbx_strand_id
1 'polypeptide(L)'
;MLSTTLNRRLDHVFHIGDGAGANRIGGTLEEDQACALAVSWMEEAGLEVELDERGNVVGRLRGTKPDLPEVWTGSHLDSVPRGGRLDGALGVVAGLEAVMAVGRSERTLGVVVFRDEETGCHGSRWRARSAPLPGFYVELHVEQGPVLASAGAPLGVVTSIAGIVRCTREFSGRADHAGTTPMSARRDALTAAAEYVLEVRDRAAAIDGAVATVGQLEVKPGAANVIPESARVTVDARAPDLERLDRLIAALALEDAHYRIPPAAMSEQVRAVLGEEVERLGLTVVELPSGAGHDAAPLAAAGVEAGMLFVRSLNGGASHCPEEHSSDEDIALAVQVLTAALRRLSNPK
;
A
#
# COMPACT_ATOMS: atom_id res chain seq x y z
N MET A 1 8.56 24.73 -6.42
CA MET A 1 7.12 24.94 -6.21
C MET A 1 6.40 23.80 -6.90
N LEU A 2 5.48 23.12 -6.20
CA LEU A 2 4.57 22.17 -6.85
C LEU A 2 3.76 22.86 -7.94
N SER A 3 3.44 22.12 -9.00
CA SER A 3 2.52 22.62 -10.03
C SER A 3 1.17 22.93 -9.39
N THR A 4 0.63 24.12 -9.65
CA THR A 4 -0.71 24.54 -9.23
C THR A 4 -1.78 23.53 -9.67
N THR A 5 -1.54 22.82 -10.78
CA THR A 5 -2.41 21.77 -11.31
C THR A 5 -2.43 20.53 -10.42
N LEU A 6 -1.27 20.07 -9.93
CA LEU A 6 -1.15 18.88 -9.08
C LEU A 6 -1.93 19.06 -7.78
N ASN A 7 -1.69 20.17 -7.07
CA ASN A 7 -2.39 20.45 -5.82
C ASN A 7 -3.90 20.58 -6.02
N ARG A 8 -4.34 21.26 -7.07
CA ARG A 8 -5.76 21.36 -7.42
C ARG A 8 -6.39 20.00 -7.69
N ARG A 9 -5.72 19.10 -8.41
CA ARG A 9 -6.23 17.75 -8.70
C ARG A 9 -6.34 16.90 -7.44
N LEU A 10 -5.31 16.93 -6.57
CA LEU A 10 -5.38 16.28 -5.26
C LEU A 10 -6.54 16.82 -4.41
N ASP A 11 -6.74 18.14 -4.40
CA ASP A 11 -7.86 18.76 -3.69
C ASP A 11 -9.21 18.31 -4.24
N HIS A 12 -9.36 18.25 -5.57
CA HIS A 12 -10.61 17.81 -6.18
C HIS A 12 -10.96 16.37 -5.78
N VAL A 13 -10.01 15.44 -5.85
CA VAL A 13 -10.23 14.04 -5.43
C VAL A 13 -10.49 13.94 -3.93
N PHE A 14 -9.75 14.70 -3.12
CA PHE A 14 -9.89 14.68 -1.66
C PHE A 14 -11.31 15.05 -1.19
N HIS A 15 -11.96 15.98 -1.88
CA HIS A 15 -13.33 16.44 -1.55
C HIS A 15 -14.45 15.60 -2.17
N ILE A 16 -14.13 14.48 -2.83
CA ILE A 16 -15.15 13.50 -3.24
C ILE A 16 -15.50 12.62 -2.04
N GLY A 17 -16.80 12.53 -1.75
CA GLY A 17 -17.35 11.90 -0.56
C GLY A 17 -17.66 12.91 0.56
N ASP A 18 -18.59 12.55 1.43
CA ASP A 18 -19.00 13.40 2.56
C ASP A 18 -18.17 13.09 3.82
N GLY A 19 -18.04 14.08 4.71
CA GLY A 19 -17.47 13.91 6.05
C GLY A 19 -16.06 14.47 6.20
N ALA A 20 -15.39 14.09 7.29
CA ALA A 20 -14.01 14.50 7.56
C ALA A 20 -13.04 13.56 6.85
N GLY A 21 -11.98 14.10 6.22
CA GLY A 21 -11.00 13.33 5.46
C GLY A 21 -11.55 12.78 4.14
N ALA A 22 -10.75 11.98 3.45
CA ALA A 22 -11.17 11.25 2.27
C ALA A 22 -12.12 10.10 2.66
N ASN A 23 -13.21 9.92 1.88
CA ASN A 23 -14.21 8.89 2.12
C ASN A 23 -14.67 8.26 0.79
N ARG A 24 -13.74 7.65 0.06
CA ARG A 24 -13.98 7.05 -1.26
C ARG A 24 -13.80 5.53 -1.20
N ILE A 25 -14.72 4.83 -0.54
CA ILE A 25 -14.55 3.39 -0.28
C ILE A 25 -14.63 2.59 -1.59
N GLY A 26 -13.81 1.55 -1.70
CA GLY A 26 -13.85 0.62 -2.82
C GLY A 26 -15.26 0.07 -3.09
N GLY A 27 -15.68 0.12 -4.35
CA GLY A 27 -16.98 -0.32 -4.84
C GLY A 27 -18.14 0.66 -4.60
N THR A 28 -17.89 1.87 -4.10
CA THR A 28 -18.95 2.88 -3.91
C THR A 28 -19.02 3.91 -5.04
N LEU A 29 -20.08 4.72 -5.04
CA LEU A 29 -20.30 5.78 -6.02
C LEU A 29 -19.20 6.86 -5.96
N GLU A 30 -18.62 7.08 -4.79
CA GLU A 30 -17.55 8.05 -4.58
C GLU A 30 -16.25 7.60 -5.27
N GLU A 31 -15.93 6.29 -5.25
CA GLU A 31 -14.82 5.74 -6.03
C GLU A 31 -15.09 5.89 -7.54
N ASP A 32 -16.32 5.60 -7.99
CA ASP A 32 -16.71 5.79 -9.39
C ASP A 32 -16.56 7.25 -9.84
N GLN A 33 -16.94 8.21 -9.00
CA GLN A 33 -16.78 9.64 -9.26
C GLN A 33 -15.30 10.03 -9.38
N ALA A 34 -14.44 9.51 -8.50
CA ALA A 34 -13.00 9.76 -8.57
C ALA A 34 -12.37 9.18 -9.84
N CYS A 35 -12.77 7.96 -10.23
CA CYS A 35 -12.34 7.35 -11.48
C CYS A 35 -12.81 8.15 -12.70
N ALA A 36 -14.08 8.58 -12.73
CA ALA A 36 -14.62 9.40 -13.82
C ALA A 36 -13.90 10.75 -13.96
N LEU A 37 -13.51 11.35 -12.82
CA LEU A 37 -12.70 12.58 -12.81
C LEU A 37 -11.29 12.34 -13.35
N ALA A 38 -10.66 11.20 -13.01
CA ALA A 38 -9.37 10.84 -13.57
C ALA A 38 -9.44 10.58 -15.08
N VAL A 39 -10.49 9.91 -15.56
CA VAL A 39 -10.78 9.74 -17.00
C VAL A 39 -10.82 11.11 -17.68
N SER A 40 -11.59 12.07 -17.15
CA SER A 40 -11.69 13.39 -17.77
C SER A 40 -10.33 14.10 -17.84
N TRP A 41 -9.50 14.00 -16.81
CA TRP A 41 -8.15 14.57 -16.84
C TRP A 41 -7.22 13.91 -17.85
N MET A 42 -7.33 12.60 -18.04
CA MET A 42 -6.54 11.86 -19.03
C MET A 42 -6.98 12.22 -20.46
N GLU A 43 -8.29 12.29 -20.71
CA GLU A 43 -8.85 12.71 -22.01
C GLU A 43 -8.48 14.17 -22.34
N GLU A 44 -8.60 15.09 -21.38
CA GLU A 44 -8.17 16.49 -21.53
C GLU A 44 -6.68 16.62 -21.84
N ALA A 45 -5.86 15.72 -21.30
CA ALA A 45 -4.42 15.64 -21.57
C ALA A 45 -4.08 14.92 -22.89
N GLY A 46 -5.08 14.40 -23.61
CA GLY A 46 -4.93 13.75 -24.92
C GLY A 46 -4.48 12.29 -24.85
N LEU A 47 -4.69 11.61 -23.72
CA LEU A 47 -4.39 10.19 -23.57
C LEU A 47 -5.51 9.33 -24.18
N GLU A 48 -5.15 8.18 -24.74
CA GLU A 48 -6.10 7.14 -25.16
C GLU A 48 -6.57 6.38 -23.91
N VAL A 49 -7.82 6.60 -23.48
CA VAL A 49 -8.36 6.02 -22.25
C VAL A 49 -9.10 4.70 -22.51
N GLU A 50 -8.78 3.69 -21.70
CA GLU A 50 -9.44 2.38 -21.65
C GLU A 50 -9.96 2.13 -20.22
N LEU A 51 -11.16 1.56 -20.12
CA LEU A 51 -11.65 0.95 -18.89
C LEU A 51 -11.72 -0.56 -19.09
N ASP A 52 -11.19 -1.33 -18.14
CA ASP A 52 -11.31 -2.79 -18.18
C ASP A 52 -12.58 -3.30 -17.46
N GLU A 53 -12.80 -4.62 -17.48
CA GLU A 53 -14.02 -5.22 -16.91
C GLU A 53 -14.13 -5.06 -15.39
N ARG A 54 -13.02 -4.76 -14.70
CA ARG A 54 -13.03 -4.44 -13.27
C ARG A 54 -13.20 -2.94 -13.00
N GLY A 55 -13.22 -2.12 -14.06
CA GLY A 55 -13.34 -0.68 -13.97
C GLY A 55 -12.02 0.03 -13.71
N ASN A 56 -10.87 -0.66 -13.84
CA ASN A 56 -9.58 0.03 -13.79
C ASN A 56 -9.49 0.95 -15.00
N VAL A 57 -8.91 2.13 -14.81
CA VAL A 57 -8.71 3.13 -15.87
C VAL A 57 -7.27 3.09 -16.32
N VAL A 58 -7.00 3.02 -17.62
CA VAL A 58 -5.66 3.17 -18.19
C VAL A 58 -5.70 4.25 -19.27
N GLY A 59 -5.05 5.38 -19.03
CA GLY A 59 -4.80 6.41 -20.04
C GLY A 59 -3.43 6.22 -20.68
N ARG A 60 -3.35 6.10 -22.01
CA ARG A 60 -2.10 5.85 -22.72
C ARG A 60 -1.66 7.04 -23.55
N LEU A 61 -0.38 7.39 -23.43
CA LEU A 61 0.32 8.29 -24.34
C LEU A 61 1.16 7.43 -25.30
N ARG A 62 0.66 7.27 -26.53
CA ARG A 62 1.23 6.36 -27.53
C ARG A 62 2.68 6.73 -27.88
N GLY A 63 3.57 5.75 -27.74
CA GLY A 63 4.99 5.87 -28.10
C GLY A 63 5.24 5.78 -29.60
N THR A 64 6.46 6.08 -30.04
CA THR A 64 6.84 5.95 -31.46
C THR A 64 7.05 4.50 -31.91
N LYS A 65 7.21 3.56 -30.97
CA LYS A 65 7.37 2.11 -31.19
C LYS A 65 6.37 1.36 -30.31
N PRO A 66 5.07 1.38 -30.63
CA PRO A 66 4.00 0.88 -29.77
C PRO A 66 4.03 -0.63 -29.50
N ASP A 67 4.79 -1.41 -30.29
CA ASP A 67 4.97 -2.85 -30.08
C ASP A 67 5.98 -3.17 -28.97
N LEU A 68 6.74 -2.17 -28.49
CA LEU A 68 7.61 -2.36 -27.32
C LEU A 68 6.76 -2.45 -26.04
N PRO A 69 7.16 -3.27 -25.05
CA PRO A 69 6.48 -3.31 -23.75
C PRO A 69 6.25 -1.92 -23.15
N GLU A 70 5.02 -1.64 -22.71
CA GLU A 70 4.62 -0.35 -22.16
C GLU A 70 5.30 -0.08 -20.81
N VAL A 71 5.38 1.20 -20.43
CA VAL A 71 5.84 1.65 -19.11
C VAL A 71 4.69 2.38 -18.44
N TRP A 72 4.15 1.82 -17.36
CA TRP A 72 3.04 2.41 -16.64
C TRP A 72 3.49 3.06 -15.34
N THR A 73 2.73 4.06 -14.92
CA THR A 73 2.74 4.66 -13.59
C THR A 73 1.32 4.83 -13.12
N GLY A 74 1.10 4.92 -11.82
CA GLY A 74 -0.23 5.12 -11.27
C GLY A 74 -0.34 4.47 -9.90
N SER A 75 -1.55 4.43 -9.37
CA SER A 75 -1.88 3.83 -8.07
C SER A 75 -3.41 3.71 -8.01
N HIS A 76 -4.02 3.98 -6.85
CA HIS A 76 -5.46 3.89 -6.63
C HIS A 76 -6.09 5.25 -6.28
N LEU A 77 -7.43 5.31 -6.32
CA LEU A 77 -8.20 6.50 -5.94
C LEU A 77 -9.25 6.23 -4.86
N ASP A 78 -9.50 4.96 -4.51
CA ASP A 78 -10.26 4.66 -3.30
C ASP A 78 -9.47 5.08 -2.05
N SER A 79 -10.15 5.14 -0.91
CA SER A 79 -9.56 5.45 0.39
C SER A 79 -10.29 4.72 1.50
N VAL A 80 -9.63 4.49 2.63
CA VAL A 80 -10.32 4.19 3.90
C VAL A 80 -11.24 5.33 4.36
N PRO A 81 -12.19 5.08 5.30
CA PRO A 81 -13.00 6.14 5.90
C PRO A 81 -12.14 7.12 6.69
N ARG A 82 -12.36 8.41 6.47
CA ARG A 82 -11.56 9.51 7.04
C ARG A 82 -10.07 9.40 6.71
N GLY A 83 -9.75 8.92 5.51
CA GLY A 83 -8.39 8.82 5.02
C GLY A 83 -7.74 10.18 4.75
N GLY A 84 -6.47 10.11 4.37
CA GLY A 84 -5.67 11.27 4.01
C GLY A 84 -5.93 11.77 2.59
N ARG A 85 -5.17 12.79 2.20
CA ARG A 85 -5.25 13.43 0.87
C ARG A 85 -4.34 12.77 -0.17
N LEU A 86 -3.35 12.01 0.26
CA LEU A 86 -2.20 11.60 -0.56
C LEU A 86 -2.19 10.10 -0.84
N ASP A 87 -2.64 9.28 0.11
CA ASP A 87 -2.74 7.81 -0.04
C ASP A 87 -3.45 7.42 -1.35
N GLY A 88 -2.76 6.65 -2.20
CA GLY A 88 -3.14 6.35 -3.60
C GLY A 88 -3.17 7.54 -4.55
N ALA A 89 -3.93 8.59 -4.21
CA ALA A 89 -4.22 9.74 -5.06
C ALA A 89 -2.95 10.46 -5.55
N LEU A 90 -1.91 10.52 -4.72
CA LEU A 90 -0.61 11.08 -5.11
C LEU A 90 -0.03 10.34 -6.32
N GLY A 91 -0.02 9.01 -6.31
CA GLY A 91 0.55 8.20 -7.37
C GLY A 91 -0.15 8.38 -8.72
N VAL A 92 -1.48 8.51 -8.69
CA VAL A 92 -2.29 8.77 -9.89
C VAL A 92 -2.06 10.18 -10.44
N VAL A 93 -2.21 11.21 -9.59
CA VAL A 93 -2.13 12.60 -10.02
C VAL A 93 -0.71 12.96 -10.45
N ALA A 94 0.31 12.58 -9.67
CA ALA A 94 1.71 12.79 -10.04
C ALA A 94 2.12 11.95 -11.25
N GLY A 95 1.60 10.73 -11.39
CA GLY A 95 1.83 9.88 -12.56
C GLY A 95 1.36 10.55 -13.85
N LEU A 96 0.18 11.17 -13.83
CA LEU A 96 -0.33 11.94 -14.97
C LEU A 96 0.57 13.13 -15.31
N GLU A 97 0.95 13.94 -14.32
CA GLU A 97 1.86 15.07 -14.54
C GLU A 97 3.23 14.61 -15.08
N ALA A 98 3.77 13.50 -14.55
CA ALA A 98 5.05 12.94 -14.97
C ALA A 98 4.99 12.42 -16.41
N VAL A 99 3.95 11.65 -16.78
CA VAL A 99 3.76 11.17 -18.17
C VAL A 99 3.67 12.34 -19.14
N MET A 100 2.92 13.38 -18.80
CA MET A 100 2.82 14.58 -19.64
C MET A 100 4.13 15.37 -19.73
N ALA A 101 4.91 15.42 -18.65
CA ALA A 101 6.23 16.06 -18.63
C ALA A 101 7.30 15.27 -19.39
N VAL A 102 7.16 13.94 -19.50
CA VAL A 102 8.00 13.13 -20.41
C VAL A 102 7.63 13.42 -21.86
N GLY A 103 6.33 13.39 -22.18
CA GLY A 103 5.84 13.61 -23.54
C GLY A 103 6.24 12.47 -24.48
N ARG A 104 6.78 12.82 -25.66
CA ARG A 104 7.12 11.84 -26.70
C ARG A 104 8.25 10.90 -26.25
N SER A 105 8.03 9.61 -26.38
CA SER A 105 8.98 8.54 -26.03
C SER A 105 8.89 7.36 -27.02
N GLU A 106 9.82 6.41 -26.94
CA GLU A 106 9.78 5.22 -27.79
C GLU A 106 8.67 4.25 -27.39
N ARG A 107 8.65 3.84 -26.12
CA ARG A 107 7.60 2.97 -25.55
C ARG A 107 6.34 3.78 -25.28
N THR A 108 5.18 3.14 -25.33
CA THR A 108 3.94 3.76 -24.83
C THR A 108 4.03 3.96 -23.31
N LEU A 109 3.68 5.16 -22.86
CA LEU A 109 3.53 5.49 -21.44
C LEU A 109 2.06 5.32 -21.05
N GLY A 110 1.80 4.77 -19.86
CA GLY A 110 0.46 4.62 -19.31
C GLY A 110 0.32 5.25 -17.93
N VAL A 111 -0.84 5.85 -17.67
CA VAL A 111 -1.29 6.22 -16.33
C VAL A 111 -2.45 5.32 -15.95
N VAL A 112 -2.31 4.55 -14.86
CA VAL A 112 -3.34 3.61 -14.39
C VAL A 112 -3.98 4.08 -13.09
N VAL A 113 -5.29 3.87 -12.98
CA VAL A 113 -6.05 3.93 -11.73
C VAL A 113 -6.58 2.53 -11.46
N PHE A 114 -6.05 1.87 -10.45
CA PHE A 114 -6.58 0.60 -9.97
C PHE A 114 -7.78 0.83 -9.05
N ARG A 115 -8.74 -0.10 -9.13
CA ARG A 115 -9.93 -0.11 -8.29
C ARG A 115 -9.67 -0.86 -6.98
N ASP A 116 -10.20 -0.31 -5.89
CA ASP A 116 -10.38 -0.99 -4.62
C ASP A 116 -9.07 -1.62 -4.10
N GLU A 117 -8.06 -0.77 -3.93
CA GLU A 117 -6.77 -1.16 -3.37
C GLU A 117 -6.88 -1.44 -1.87
N GLU A 118 -7.58 -0.58 -1.15
CA GLU A 118 -7.59 -0.52 0.31
C GLU A 118 -8.17 -1.79 0.96
N THR A 119 -9.03 -2.52 0.23
CA THR A 119 -9.62 -3.77 0.69
C THR A 119 -8.92 -5.03 0.16
N GLY A 120 -7.91 -4.86 -0.70
CA GLY A 120 -7.01 -5.92 -1.12
C GLY A 120 -6.63 -5.90 -2.59
N CYS A 121 -6.21 -4.75 -3.13
CA CYS A 121 -5.68 -4.60 -4.50
C CYS A 121 -6.57 -5.30 -5.55
N HIS A 122 -7.90 -5.17 -5.44
CA HIS A 122 -8.83 -5.99 -6.21
C HIS A 122 -8.70 -5.73 -7.72
N GLY A 123 -8.50 -4.47 -8.11
CA GLY A 123 -8.30 -4.01 -9.46
C GLY A 123 -7.03 -4.59 -10.10
N SER A 124 -5.87 -4.37 -9.48
CA SER A 124 -4.59 -4.87 -9.99
C SER A 124 -4.49 -6.40 -9.97
N ARG A 125 -5.04 -7.08 -8.96
CA ARG A 125 -5.12 -8.55 -8.92
C ARG A 125 -5.95 -9.12 -10.05
N TRP A 126 -7.07 -8.48 -10.39
CA TRP A 126 -7.86 -8.88 -11.54
C TRP A 126 -7.08 -8.67 -12.83
N ARG A 127 -6.50 -7.47 -13.03
CA ARG A 127 -5.70 -7.14 -14.23
C ARG A 127 -4.59 -8.16 -14.45
N ALA A 128 -3.82 -8.46 -13.40
CA ALA A 128 -2.72 -9.41 -13.39
C ALA A 128 -3.09 -10.82 -13.90
N ARG A 129 -4.36 -11.21 -13.79
CA ARG A 129 -4.85 -12.55 -14.21
C ARG A 129 -5.61 -12.53 -15.52
N SER A 130 -6.12 -11.38 -15.94
CA SER A 130 -7.22 -11.33 -16.91
C SER A 130 -7.02 -10.34 -18.05
N ALA A 131 -5.98 -9.49 -18.01
CA ALA A 131 -5.76 -8.46 -19.03
C ALA A 131 -4.27 -8.26 -19.35
N PRO A 132 -3.94 -7.65 -20.51
CA PRO A 132 -2.56 -7.30 -20.84
C PRO A 132 -1.93 -6.38 -19.79
N LEU A 133 -0.66 -6.64 -19.53
CA LEU A 133 0.17 -5.94 -18.55
C LEU A 133 1.30 -5.15 -19.24
N PRO A 134 1.77 -4.06 -18.63
CA PRO A 134 2.96 -3.36 -19.10
C PRO A 134 4.23 -4.20 -18.89
N GLY A 135 5.33 -3.81 -19.54
CA GLY A 135 6.63 -4.39 -19.22
C GLY A 135 7.21 -3.83 -17.92
N PHE A 136 6.90 -2.58 -17.61
CA PHE A 136 7.40 -1.87 -16.43
C PHE A 136 6.25 -1.14 -15.71
N TYR A 137 6.33 -1.09 -14.39
CA TYR A 137 5.41 -0.31 -13.57
C TYR A 137 6.17 0.45 -12.48
N VAL A 138 5.90 1.75 -12.35
CA VAL A 138 6.48 2.58 -11.29
C VAL A 138 5.35 3.22 -10.49
N GLU A 139 5.26 2.89 -9.21
CA GLU A 139 4.26 3.46 -8.31
C GLU A 139 4.90 4.50 -7.39
N LEU A 140 4.41 5.73 -7.45
CA LEU A 140 4.76 6.77 -6.48
C LEU A 140 3.75 6.74 -5.35
N HIS A 141 4.23 6.69 -4.11
CA HIS A 141 3.36 6.60 -2.95
C HIS A 141 3.92 7.37 -1.76
N VAL A 142 3.08 7.72 -0.79
CA VAL A 142 3.57 8.16 0.53
C VAL A 142 4.10 6.94 1.31
N GLU A 143 5.09 7.15 2.17
CA GLU A 143 5.73 6.07 2.93
C GLU A 143 4.76 5.34 3.89
N GLN A 144 3.80 6.09 4.46
CA GLN A 144 2.86 5.62 5.51
C GLN A 144 3.58 5.15 6.79
N GLY A 145 4.83 5.61 6.97
CA GLY A 145 5.71 5.26 8.07
C GLY A 145 6.67 6.39 8.41
N PRO A 146 7.42 6.25 9.53
CA PRO A 146 8.32 7.29 10.01
C PRO A 146 9.78 7.11 9.58
N VAL A 147 10.12 6.12 8.75
CA VAL A 147 11.50 5.74 8.43
C VAL A 147 12.22 6.86 7.70
N LEU A 148 11.65 7.43 6.64
CA LEU A 148 12.28 8.51 5.89
C LEU A 148 12.36 9.80 6.71
N ALA A 149 11.33 10.08 7.51
CA ALA A 149 11.34 11.19 8.45
C ALA A 149 12.45 11.06 9.50
N SER A 150 12.64 9.86 10.06
CA SER A 150 13.69 9.56 11.03
C SER A 150 15.09 9.62 10.41
N ALA A 151 15.21 9.22 9.14
CA ALA A 151 16.46 9.29 8.38
C ALA A 151 16.77 10.71 7.85
N GLY A 152 15.83 11.65 7.95
CA GLY A 152 15.96 12.98 7.34
C GLY A 152 15.96 12.94 5.80
N ALA A 153 15.50 11.84 5.19
CA ALA A 153 15.45 11.66 3.75
C ALA A 153 14.07 12.06 3.20
N PRO A 154 13.98 12.78 2.08
CA PRO A 154 12.70 13.15 1.48
C PRO A 154 12.06 11.99 0.68
N LEU A 155 12.89 11.07 0.18
CA LEU A 155 12.50 10.00 -0.74
C LEU A 155 13.10 8.66 -0.33
N GLY A 156 12.41 7.57 -0.66
CA GLY A 156 12.88 6.20 -0.46
C GLY A 156 12.61 5.31 -1.67
N VAL A 157 13.54 4.41 -1.97
CA VAL A 157 13.39 3.40 -3.03
C VAL A 157 12.92 2.10 -2.39
N VAL A 158 11.74 1.62 -2.80
CA VAL A 158 11.14 0.44 -2.16
C VAL A 158 11.83 -0.84 -2.63
N THR A 159 12.25 -1.67 -1.67
CA THR A 159 12.94 -2.94 -1.96
C THR A 159 11.97 -4.11 -2.16
N SER A 160 10.91 -4.15 -1.35
CA SER A 160 9.87 -5.17 -1.39
C SER A 160 8.60 -4.65 -0.73
N ILE A 161 7.48 -5.29 -1.07
CA ILE A 161 6.21 -5.14 -0.36
C ILE A 161 6.05 -6.33 0.57
N ALA A 162 5.78 -6.07 1.85
CA ALA A 162 5.71 -7.10 2.87
C ALA A 162 4.59 -8.12 2.59
N GLY A 163 4.90 -9.39 2.83
CA GLY A 163 3.90 -10.45 2.84
C GLY A 163 3.03 -10.32 4.09
N ILE A 164 1.77 -10.73 3.98
CA ILE A 164 0.76 -10.56 5.02
C ILE A 164 0.13 -11.91 5.32
N VAL A 165 -0.01 -12.23 6.59
CA VAL A 165 -0.75 -13.38 7.09
C VAL A 165 -1.77 -12.88 8.10
N ARG A 166 -3.03 -13.26 7.94
CA ARG A 166 -4.07 -13.01 8.95
C ARG A 166 -4.68 -14.31 9.43
N CYS A 167 -4.81 -14.43 10.74
CA CYS A 167 -5.46 -15.57 11.37
C CYS A 167 -6.29 -15.18 12.59
N THR A 168 -7.17 -16.08 12.99
CA THR A 168 -7.98 -15.98 14.19
C THR A 168 -7.57 -17.08 15.15
N ARG A 169 -7.34 -16.74 16.41
CA ARG A 169 -7.04 -17.70 17.48
C ARG A 169 -8.18 -17.71 18.48
N GLU A 170 -8.62 -18.91 18.84
CA GLU A 170 -9.66 -19.12 19.84
C GLU A 170 -9.09 -19.85 21.05
N PHE A 171 -9.39 -19.32 22.22
CA PHE A 171 -9.01 -19.85 23.52
C PHE A 171 -10.27 -20.30 24.23
N SER A 172 -10.24 -21.53 24.75
CA SER A 172 -11.36 -22.14 25.46
C SER A 172 -10.98 -22.41 26.90
N GLY A 173 -11.91 -22.10 27.79
CA GLY A 173 -11.80 -22.22 29.23
C GLY A 173 -13.10 -22.77 29.82
N ARG A 174 -13.46 -22.29 31.00
CA ARG A 174 -14.73 -22.64 31.65
C ARG A 174 -15.28 -21.44 32.42
N ALA A 175 -16.55 -21.13 32.20
CA ALA A 175 -17.24 -20.12 32.96
C ALA A 175 -17.38 -20.57 34.42
N ASP A 176 -16.94 -19.73 35.34
CA ASP A 176 -16.97 -19.98 36.77
C ASP A 176 -17.12 -18.65 37.53
N HIS A 177 -17.52 -18.71 38.81
CA HIS A 177 -17.72 -17.50 39.60
C HIS A 177 -16.38 -16.89 40.03
N ALA A 178 -16.13 -15.62 39.69
CA ALA A 178 -14.83 -14.97 39.89
C ALA A 178 -14.42 -14.81 41.36
N GLY A 179 -15.39 -14.75 42.29
CA GLY A 179 -15.12 -14.57 43.73
C GLY A 179 -14.88 -15.86 44.51
N THR A 180 -15.39 -17.00 44.04
CA THR A 180 -15.41 -18.25 44.82
C THR A 180 -14.52 -19.34 44.23
N THR A 181 -14.15 -19.21 42.96
CA THR A 181 -13.27 -20.16 42.28
C THR A 181 -11.81 -19.84 42.61
N PRO A 182 -11.08 -20.74 43.31
CA PRO A 182 -9.68 -20.53 43.66
C PRO A 182 -8.81 -20.36 42.41
N MET A 183 -7.75 -19.54 42.49
CA MET A 183 -6.86 -19.27 41.35
C MET A 183 -6.26 -20.53 40.73
N SER A 184 -5.85 -21.50 41.56
CA SER A 184 -5.27 -22.77 41.12
C SER A 184 -6.23 -23.70 40.37
N ALA A 185 -7.54 -23.42 40.39
CA ALA A 185 -8.58 -24.24 39.78
C ALA A 185 -9.19 -23.62 38.51
N ARG A 186 -8.74 -22.42 38.11
CA ARG A 186 -9.32 -21.69 36.98
C ARG A 186 -8.89 -22.28 35.65
N ARG A 187 -9.80 -22.23 34.68
CA ARG A 187 -9.53 -22.43 33.25
C ARG A 187 -9.97 -21.15 32.54
N ASP A 188 -9.15 -20.12 32.68
CA ASP A 188 -9.49 -18.76 32.27
C ASP A 188 -9.03 -18.52 30.82
N ALA A 189 -9.98 -18.42 29.88
CA ALA A 189 -9.67 -18.25 28.47
C ALA A 189 -9.02 -16.89 28.16
N LEU A 190 -9.39 -15.84 28.91
CA LEU A 190 -8.84 -14.50 28.69
C LEU A 190 -7.40 -14.42 29.15
N THR A 191 -7.04 -15.09 30.24
CA THR A 191 -5.64 -15.14 30.71
C THR A 191 -4.74 -15.79 29.65
N ALA A 192 -5.16 -16.93 29.10
CA ALA A 192 -4.42 -17.60 28.02
C ALA A 192 -4.31 -16.73 26.76
N ALA A 193 -5.39 -16.03 26.38
CA ALA A 193 -5.36 -15.09 25.25
C ALA A 193 -4.41 -13.91 25.52
N ALA A 194 -4.37 -13.37 26.74
CA ALA A 194 -3.48 -12.27 27.11
C ALA A 194 -2.00 -12.67 27.07
N GLU A 195 -1.66 -13.89 27.51
CA GLU A 195 -0.32 -14.45 27.35
C GLU A 195 0.06 -14.53 25.87
N TYR A 196 -0.82 -15.07 25.02
CA TYR A 196 -0.59 -15.13 23.58
C TYR A 196 -0.42 -13.74 22.94
N VAL A 197 -1.19 -12.72 23.35
CA VAL A 197 -1.02 -11.33 22.86
C VAL A 197 0.39 -10.80 23.13
N LEU A 198 0.94 -11.07 24.32
CA LEU A 198 2.30 -10.67 24.66
C LEU A 198 3.33 -11.45 23.84
N GLU A 199 3.11 -12.75 23.65
CA GLU A 199 3.96 -13.57 22.80
C GLU A 199 3.98 -13.11 21.34
N VAL A 200 2.84 -12.65 20.79
CA VAL A 200 2.76 -12.11 19.43
C VAL A 200 3.74 -10.94 19.27
N ARG A 201 3.72 -9.99 20.21
CA ARG A 201 4.65 -8.84 20.22
C ARG A 201 6.10 -9.33 20.29
N ASP A 202 6.42 -10.18 21.25
CA ASP A 202 7.81 -10.56 21.56
C ASP A 202 8.43 -11.40 20.43
N ARG A 203 7.65 -12.33 19.86
CA ARG A 203 8.11 -13.18 18.76
C ARG A 203 8.27 -12.41 17.46
N ALA A 204 7.39 -11.43 17.17
CA ALA A 204 7.55 -10.56 16.01
C ALA A 204 8.78 -9.65 16.15
N ALA A 205 8.98 -9.03 17.33
CA ALA A 205 10.13 -8.17 17.60
C ALA A 205 11.48 -8.92 17.51
N ALA A 206 11.48 -10.24 17.69
CA ALA A 206 12.66 -11.09 17.54
C ALA A 206 13.04 -11.38 16.08
N ILE A 207 12.20 -11.00 15.11
CA ILE A 207 12.45 -11.19 13.68
C ILE A 207 12.62 -9.81 13.06
N ASP A 208 13.84 -9.53 12.61
CA ASP A 208 14.20 -8.26 11.98
C ASP A 208 13.30 -7.93 10.78
N GLY A 209 12.73 -6.72 10.78
CA GLY A 209 11.79 -6.24 9.77
C GLY A 209 10.37 -6.81 9.84
N ALA A 210 10.08 -7.75 10.75
CA ALA A 210 8.75 -8.29 10.94
C ALA A 210 7.92 -7.44 11.92
N VAL A 211 6.60 -7.44 11.70
CA VAL A 211 5.63 -6.84 12.63
C VAL A 211 4.46 -7.80 12.79
N ALA A 212 3.85 -7.82 13.97
CA ALA A 212 2.59 -8.51 14.19
C ALA A 212 1.74 -7.77 15.20
N THR A 213 0.44 -7.76 14.96
CA THR A 213 -0.54 -7.00 15.73
C THR A 213 -1.73 -7.88 16.07
N VAL A 214 -2.12 -7.89 17.35
CA VAL A 214 -3.45 -8.33 17.75
C VAL A 214 -4.38 -7.12 17.73
N GLY A 215 -5.24 -7.06 16.72
CA GLY A 215 -6.11 -5.90 16.48
C GLY A 215 -7.47 -5.99 17.16
N GLN A 216 -7.93 -7.19 17.47
CA GLN A 216 -9.24 -7.44 18.09
C GLN A 216 -9.12 -8.53 19.16
N LEU A 217 -9.85 -8.34 20.27
CA LEU A 217 -10.02 -9.31 21.34
C LEU A 217 -11.49 -9.33 21.75
N GLU A 218 -12.14 -10.48 21.57
CA GLU A 218 -13.49 -10.74 22.05
C GLU A 218 -13.44 -11.70 23.23
N VAL A 219 -14.28 -11.46 24.24
CA VAL A 219 -14.33 -12.25 25.47
C VAL A 219 -15.76 -12.62 25.79
N LYS A 220 -16.02 -13.89 26.12
CA LYS A 220 -17.35 -14.35 26.55
C LYS A 220 -17.28 -15.09 27.90
N PRO A 221 -18.28 -14.91 28.79
CA PRO A 221 -19.48 -14.08 28.59
C PRO A 221 -19.23 -12.57 28.75
N GLY A 222 -18.06 -12.15 29.23
CA GLY A 222 -17.70 -10.73 29.36
C GLY A 222 -18.28 -10.02 30.59
N ALA A 223 -18.89 -10.76 31.52
CA ALA A 223 -19.32 -10.22 32.81
C ALA A 223 -18.13 -10.10 33.78
N ALA A 224 -18.03 -8.96 34.48
CA ALA A 224 -16.89 -8.64 35.36
C ALA A 224 -16.69 -9.64 36.52
N ASN A 225 -17.73 -10.39 36.90
CA ASN A 225 -17.71 -11.36 37.99
C ASN A 225 -17.72 -12.82 37.51
N VAL A 226 -17.47 -13.07 36.22
CA VAL A 226 -17.42 -14.42 35.63
C VAL A 226 -16.06 -14.66 35.00
N ILE A 227 -15.43 -15.78 35.34
CA ILE A 227 -14.21 -16.26 34.68
C ILE A 227 -14.54 -16.53 33.20
N PRO A 228 -13.82 -15.96 32.22
CA PRO A 228 -14.14 -16.15 30.81
C PRO A 228 -14.00 -17.60 30.34
N GLU A 229 -15.04 -18.09 29.66
CA GLU A 229 -15.05 -19.42 29.05
C GLU A 229 -14.48 -19.43 27.64
N SER A 230 -14.50 -18.30 26.95
CA SER A 230 -13.86 -18.18 25.65
C SER A 230 -13.30 -16.79 25.43
N ALA A 231 -12.21 -16.76 24.68
CA ALA A 231 -11.63 -15.54 24.14
C ALA A 231 -11.22 -15.79 22.69
N ARG A 232 -11.37 -14.80 21.83
CA ARG A 232 -10.97 -14.86 20.42
C ARG A 232 -10.15 -13.63 20.08
N VAL A 233 -9.03 -13.83 19.40
CA VAL A 233 -8.18 -12.76 18.91
C VAL A 233 -7.96 -12.85 17.41
N THR A 234 -7.74 -11.71 16.76
CA THR A 234 -7.21 -11.65 15.39
C THR A 234 -5.71 -11.35 15.43
N VAL A 235 -4.96 -11.90 14.48
CA VAL A 235 -3.53 -11.63 14.30
C VAL A 235 -3.33 -11.16 12.86
N ASP A 236 -2.71 -10.00 12.67
CA ASP A 236 -2.16 -9.51 11.39
C ASP A 236 -0.63 -9.52 11.53
N ALA A 237 0.04 -10.35 10.74
CA ALA A 237 1.46 -10.59 10.80
C ALA A 237 2.09 -10.31 9.44
N ARG A 238 3.18 -9.52 9.40
CA ARG A 238 3.83 -9.08 8.17
C ARG A 238 5.34 -9.25 8.24
N ALA A 239 5.94 -9.55 7.10
CA ALA A 239 7.39 -9.66 6.97
C ALA A 239 7.85 -9.31 5.53
N PRO A 240 9.06 -8.76 5.35
CA PRO A 240 9.51 -8.20 4.08
C PRO A 240 9.89 -9.26 3.02
N ASP A 241 10.10 -10.51 3.45
CA ASP A 241 10.45 -11.64 2.59
C ASP A 241 9.88 -12.96 3.12
N LEU A 242 9.95 -13.99 2.27
CA LEU A 242 9.28 -15.26 2.48
C LEU A 242 9.90 -16.05 3.65
N GLU A 243 11.23 -15.97 3.83
CA GLU A 243 11.93 -16.65 4.92
C GLU A 243 11.48 -16.11 6.28
N ARG A 244 11.48 -14.78 6.44
CA ARG A 244 11.03 -14.12 7.66
C ARG A 244 9.54 -14.33 7.90
N LEU A 245 8.71 -14.33 6.85
CA LEU A 245 7.28 -14.61 6.96
C LEU A 245 7.02 -16.04 7.45
N ASP A 246 7.70 -17.04 6.89
CA ASP A 246 7.56 -18.43 7.32
C ASP A 246 8.04 -18.65 8.75
N ARG A 247 9.11 -17.98 9.17
CA ARG A 247 9.55 -17.95 10.58
C ARG A 247 8.49 -17.36 11.50
N LEU A 248 7.84 -16.27 11.10
CA LEU A 248 6.79 -15.63 11.88
C LEU A 248 5.53 -16.50 11.95
N ILE A 249 5.14 -17.13 10.84
CA ILE A 249 4.04 -18.11 10.79
C ILE A 249 4.30 -19.23 11.79
N ALA A 250 5.48 -19.87 11.74
CA ALA A 250 5.81 -20.97 12.63
C ALA A 250 5.90 -20.52 14.10
N ALA A 251 6.48 -19.34 14.36
CA ALA A 251 6.58 -18.79 15.71
C ALA A 251 5.21 -18.46 16.30
N LEU A 252 4.24 -18.03 15.51
CA LEU A 252 2.89 -17.65 15.97
C LEU A 252 1.85 -18.76 15.74
N ALA A 253 2.30 -19.94 15.28
CA ALA A 253 1.46 -21.07 14.89
C ALA A 253 0.34 -20.66 13.92
N LEU A 254 0.66 -19.92 12.85
CA LEU A 254 -0.27 -19.32 11.86
C LEU A 254 -0.49 -20.15 10.58
N GLU A 255 -0.22 -21.45 10.61
CA GLU A 255 -0.26 -22.31 9.42
C GLU A 255 -1.66 -22.46 8.81
N ASP A 256 -2.70 -22.30 9.64
CA ASP A 256 -4.12 -22.35 9.27
C ASP A 256 -4.71 -20.97 8.91
N ALA A 257 -3.85 -19.99 8.60
CA ALA A 257 -4.26 -18.64 8.24
C ALA A 257 -5.31 -18.62 7.11
N HIS A 258 -6.40 -17.88 7.35
CA HIS A 258 -7.47 -17.71 6.37
C HIS A 258 -7.13 -16.68 5.28
N TYR A 259 -6.05 -15.91 5.47
CA TYR A 259 -5.59 -14.93 4.50
C TYR A 259 -4.06 -14.93 4.46
N ARG A 260 -3.51 -15.08 3.26
CA ARG A 260 -2.06 -15.08 3.03
C ARG A 260 -1.74 -14.41 1.70
N ILE A 261 -0.84 -13.43 1.74
CA ILE A 261 -0.23 -12.81 0.57
C ILE A 261 1.29 -12.99 0.70
N PRO A 262 1.97 -13.53 -0.34
CA PRO A 262 3.42 -13.58 -0.33
C PRO A 262 4.02 -12.17 -0.48
N PRO A 263 5.21 -11.92 0.08
CA PRO A 263 5.96 -10.70 -0.18
C PRO A 263 6.31 -10.60 -1.67
N ALA A 264 6.39 -9.37 -2.17
CA ALA A 264 6.73 -9.09 -3.56
C ALA A 264 8.03 -8.26 -3.61
N ALA A 265 9.09 -8.82 -4.21
CA ALA A 265 10.32 -8.08 -4.45
C ALA A 265 10.13 -7.08 -5.58
N MET A 266 10.66 -5.86 -5.42
CA MET A 266 10.68 -4.86 -6.48
C MET A 266 11.86 -5.11 -7.43
N SER A 267 11.65 -4.83 -8.72
CA SER A 267 12.62 -4.99 -9.80
C SER A 267 13.94 -4.30 -9.49
N GLU A 268 15.06 -5.04 -9.59
CA GLU A 268 16.40 -4.48 -9.47
C GLU A 268 16.66 -3.39 -10.52
N GLN A 269 16.14 -3.58 -11.74
CA GLN A 269 16.29 -2.60 -12.81
C GLN A 269 15.57 -1.30 -12.49
N VAL A 270 14.32 -1.36 -12.03
CA VAL A 270 13.54 -0.15 -11.68
C VAL A 270 14.13 0.53 -10.45
N ARG A 271 14.51 -0.24 -9.42
CA ARG A 271 15.19 0.28 -8.22
C ARG A 271 16.49 1.02 -8.56
N ALA A 272 17.32 0.44 -9.43
CA ALA A 272 18.56 1.09 -9.87
C ALA A 272 18.28 2.42 -10.58
N VAL A 273 17.29 2.45 -11.49
CA VAL A 273 16.90 3.69 -12.16
C VAL A 273 16.42 4.74 -11.16
N LEU A 274 15.53 4.38 -10.22
CA LEU A 274 15.03 5.31 -9.20
C LEU A 274 16.16 5.82 -8.30
N GLY A 275 17.03 4.93 -7.81
CA GLY A 275 18.17 5.26 -6.97
C GLY A 275 19.12 6.24 -7.66
N GLU A 276 19.50 5.96 -8.91
CA GLU A 276 20.36 6.86 -9.69
C GLU A 276 19.71 8.24 -9.90
N GLU A 277 18.40 8.31 -10.12
CA GLU A 277 17.71 9.60 -10.27
C GLU A 277 17.59 10.37 -8.95
N VAL A 278 17.48 9.68 -7.80
CA VAL A 278 17.58 10.29 -6.46
C VAL A 278 18.99 10.87 -6.24
N GLU A 279 20.04 10.12 -6.59
CA GLU A 279 21.43 10.57 -6.46
C GLU A 279 21.73 11.78 -7.35
N ARG A 280 21.14 11.85 -8.57
CA ARG A 280 21.29 13.01 -9.47
C ARG A 280 20.75 14.30 -8.86
N LEU A 281 19.80 14.22 -7.94
CA LEU A 281 19.30 15.37 -7.18
C LEU A 281 20.20 15.73 -5.98
N GLY A 282 21.29 15.00 -5.76
CA GLY A 282 22.19 15.19 -4.62
C GLY A 282 21.62 14.66 -3.30
N LEU A 283 20.62 13.78 -3.37
CA LEU A 283 19.95 13.19 -2.22
C LEU A 283 20.57 11.83 -1.85
N THR A 284 20.48 11.46 -0.58
CA THR A 284 20.86 10.12 -0.12
C THR A 284 19.80 9.10 -0.53
N VAL A 285 20.21 8.00 -1.13
CA VAL A 285 19.31 6.88 -1.43
C VAL A 285 19.05 6.10 -0.15
N VAL A 286 17.79 6.10 0.28
CA VAL A 286 17.31 5.22 1.36
C VAL A 286 16.52 4.09 0.73
N GLU A 287 16.93 2.85 1.01
CA GLU A 287 16.21 1.66 0.61
C GLU A 287 15.43 1.07 1.80
N LEU A 288 14.16 0.74 1.59
CA LEU A 288 13.27 0.24 2.63
C LEU A 288 12.14 -0.64 2.06
N PRO A 289 11.62 -1.62 2.83
CA PRO A 289 10.40 -2.33 2.42
C PRO A 289 9.16 -1.47 2.67
N SER A 290 8.10 -1.70 1.90
CA SER A 290 6.75 -1.25 2.26
C SER A 290 6.12 -2.25 3.24
N GLY A 291 5.59 -1.73 4.35
CA GLY A 291 4.76 -2.51 5.27
C GLY A 291 3.29 -2.60 4.84
N ALA A 292 2.84 -1.74 3.93
CA ALA A 292 1.48 -1.68 3.41
C ALA A 292 1.32 -2.56 2.15
N GLY A 293 0.06 -2.85 1.78
CA GLY A 293 -0.24 -3.42 0.47
C GLY A 293 -0.19 -2.32 -0.59
N HIS A 294 0.16 -2.67 -1.83
CA HIS A 294 0.09 -1.77 -2.98
C HIS A 294 -0.16 -2.57 -4.26
N ASP A 295 -0.66 -1.90 -5.31
CA ASP A 295 -0.92 -2.48 -6.62
C ASP A 295 0.34 -2.98 -7.34
N ALA A 296 1.51 -2.43 -7.01
CA ALA A 296 2.79 -2.95 -7.49
C ALA A 296 3.02 -4.43 -7.12
N ALA A 297 2.49 -4.95 -6.00
CA ALA A 297 2.72 -6.34 -5.59
C ALA A 297 2.05 -7.36 -6.53
N PRO A 298 0.73 -7.26 -6.84
CA PRO A 298 0.09 -8.12 -7.84
C PRO A 298 0.76 -8.07 -9.22
N LEU A 299 1.23 -6.89 -9.66
CA LEU A 299 1.92 -6.76 -10.94
C LEU A 299 3.29 -7.42 -10.94
N ALA A 300 4.09 -7.21 -9.88
CA ALA A 300 5.38 -7.87 -9.70
C ALA A 300 5.23 -9.40 -9.70
N ALA A 301 4.23 -9.92 -8.97
CA ALA A 301 3.94 -11.36 -8.92
C ALA A 301 3.53 -11.94 -10.29
N ALA A 302 3.01 -11.11 -11.20
CA ALA A 302 2.67 -11.49 -12.57
C ALA A 302 3.83 -11.32 -13.57
N GLY A 303 5.01 -10.92 -13.11
CA GLY A 303 6.22 -10.78 -13.93
C GLY A 303 6.41 -9.40 -14.56
N VAL A 304 5.69 -8.37 -14.11
CA VAL A 304 5.99 -6.98 -14.47
C VAL A 304 7.24 -6.53 -13.72
N GLU A 305 8.15 -5.81 -14.39
CA GLU A 305 9.25 -5.13 -13.73
C GLU A 305 8.70 -3.92 -12.95
N ALA A 306 8.20 -4.18 -11.74
CA ALA A 306 7.56 -3.20 -10.89
C ALA A 306 8.54 -2.62 -9.86
N GLY A 307 8.43 -1.32 -9.58
CA GLY A 307 9.15 -0.67 -8.48
C GLY A 307 8.33 0.47 -7.90
N MET A 308 8.71 0.90 -6.69
CA MET A 308 8.03 2.03 -6.06
C MET A 308 9.02 3.08 -5.55
N LEU A 309 8.55 4.32 -5.56
CA LEU A 309 9.20 5.47 -4.96
C LEU A 309 8.31 5.97 -3.81
N PHE A 310 8.88 6.05 -2.61
CA PHE A 310 8.21 6.63 -1.46
C PHE A 310 8.56 8.10 -1.28
N VAL A 311 7.55 8.86 -0.87
CA VAL A 311 7.67 10.21 -0.35
C VAL A 311 7.55 10.16 1.17
N ARG A 312 8.45 10.86 1.86
CA ARG A 312 8.43 10.96 3.32
C ARG A 312 7.05 11.35 3.86
N SER A 313 6.52 10.54 4.76
CA SER A 313 5.35 10.89 5.56
C SER A 313 5.78 11.67 6.82
N LEU A 314 5.21 12.86 6.99
CA LEU A 314 5.42 13.71 8.17
C LEU A 314 4.47 13.27 9.30
N ASN A 315 4.40 14.05 10.39
CA ASN A 315 3.52 13.78 11.54
C ASN A 315 3.71 12.38 12.14
N GLY A 316 4.95 11.88 12.15
CA GLY A 316 5.29 10.55 12.67
C GLY A 316 4.88 9.39 11.77
N GLY A 317 4.68 9.64 10.47
CA GLY A 317 4.26 8.61 9.52
C GLY A 317 2.74 8.41 9.46
N ALA A 318 1.97 9.41 9.86
CA ALA A 318 0.50 9.34 9.86
C ALA A 318 -0.03 9.04 8.45
N SER A 319 -0.89 8.02 8.36
CA SER A 319 -1.67 7.65 7.18
C SER A 319 -2.97 6.99 7.63
N HIS A 320 -3.91 6.73 6.73
CA HIS A 320 -5.28 6.27 7.04
C HIS A 320 -6.02 7.21 8.02
N CYS A 321 -5.66 8.48 8.05
CA CYS A 321 -6.25 9.50 8.90
C CYS A 321 -6.09 10.90 8.27
N PRO A 322 -6.90 11.90 8.69
CA PRO A 322 -6.84 13.25 8.12
C PRO A 322 -5.51 13.99 8.39
N GLU A 323 -4.72 13.55 9.36
CA GLU A 323 -3.41 14.10 9.71
C GLU A 323 -2.29 13.69 8.73
N GLU A 324 -2.59 12.84 7.75
CA GLU A 324 -1.65 12.45 6.70
C GLU A 324 -1.08 13.67 5.98
N HIS A 325 0.25 13.72 5.91
CA HIS A 325 0.93 14.86 5.32
C HIS A 325 2.31 14.47 4.79
N SER A 326 2.63 14.96 3.59
CA SER A 326 3.97 15.07 3.03
C SER A 326 4.17 16.52 2.58
N SER A 327 5.39 17.03 2.69
CA SER A 327 5.66 18.43 2.29
C SER A 327 5.55 18.61 0.77
N ASP A 328 5.19 19.83 0.36
CA ASP A 328 5.13 20.19 -1.04
C ASP A 328 6.51 20.02 -1.73
N GLU A 329 7.59 20.29 -0.99
CA GLU A 329 8.97 20.11 -1.44
C GLU A 329 9.30 18.64 -1.68
N ASP A 330 8.96 17.74 -0.76
CA ASP A 330 9.24 16.30 -0.89
C ASP A 330 8.45 15.71 -2.07
N ILE A 331 7.17 16.09 -2.22
CA ILE A 331 6.35 15.69 -3.35
C ILE A 331 6.96 16.20 -4.67
N ALA A 332 7.41 17.45 -4.73
CA ALA A 332 8.02 18.00 -5.94
C ALA A 332 9.31 17.26 -6.35
N LEU A 333 10.13 16.86 -5.38
CA LEU A 333 11.31 16.01 -5.63
C LEU A 333 10.88 14.64 -6.17
N ALA A 334 9.83 14.05 -5.60
CA ALA A 334 9.34 12.75 -6.03
C ALA A 334 8.81 12.76 -7.46
N VAL A 335 8.05 13.79 -7.86
CA VAL A 335 7.58 13.97 -9.24
C VAL A 335 8.75 14.13 -10.21
N GLN A 336 9.82 14.83 -9.81
CA GLN A 336 11.03 14.95 -10.64
C GLN A 336 11.70 13.59 -10.87
N VAL A 337 11.91 12.80 -9.81
CA VAL A 337 12.50 11.46 -9.89
C VAL A 337 11.61 10.53 -10.73
N LEU A 338 10.29 10.51 -10.48
CA LEU A 338 9.34 9.71 -11.25
C LEU A 338 9.40 10.07 -12.75
N THR A 339 9.36 11.36 -13.08
CA THR A 339 9.45 11.85 -14.47
C THR A 339 10.73 11.38 -15.15
N ALA A 340 11.87 11.50 -14.46
CA ALA A 340 13.16 11.11 -15.01
C ALA A 340 13.28 9.59 -15.18
N ALA A 341 12.78 8.81 -14.21
CA ALA A 341 12.73 7.36 -14.29
C ALA A 341 11.85 6.88 -15.45
N LEU A 342 10.65 7.43 -15.60
CA LEU A 342 9.76 7.12 -16.73
C LEU A 342 10.41 7.47 -18.06
N ARG A 343 11.09 8.62 -18.18
CA ARG A 343 11.84 9.00 -19.38
C ARG A 343 12.93 7.99 -19.73
N ARG A 344 13.66 7.47 -18.75
CA ARG A 344 14.70 6.46 -18.97
C ARG A 344 14.13 5.10 -19.36
N LEU A 345 13.10 4.64 -18.66
CA LEU A 345 12.47 3.34 -18.91
C LEU A 345 11.77 3.31 -20.28
N SER A 346 11.17 4.43 -20.69
CA SER A 346 10.44 4.57 -21.97
C SER A 346 11.34 4.75 -23.21
N ASN A 347 12.63 5.01 -23.03
CA ASN A 347 13.59 5.18 -24.12
C ASN A 347 14.76 4.20 -23.95
N PRO A 348 14.61 2.94 -24.38
CA PRO A 348 15.69 1.97 -24.29
C PRO A 348 16.92 2.48 -25.04
N LYS A 349 18.10 2.26 -24.44
CA LYS A 349 19.39 2.55 -25.09
C LYS A 349 19.63 1.62 -26.27
#